data_AF-A0A4Z1FS47-F1
#
_entry.id   AF-A0A4Z1FS47-F1
#
_cell.length_a   1.000
_cell.length_b   1.000
_cell.length_c   1.000
_cell.angle_alpha   90.00
_cell.angle_beta   90.00
_cell.angle_gamma   90.00
#
_symmetry.space_group_name_H-M   'P 1'
#
loop_
_entity.id
_entity.type
_entity.pdbx_description
1 polymer ?
#
loop_
_entity_poly.entity_id
_entity_poly.type
_entity_poly.pdbx_seq_one_letter_code
_entity_poly.pdbx_strand_id
1 'polypeptide(L)'
;MTRMQKTSFILLSDTHDYQFGDNASSKLQLLVPKVEVLLHCGDLTQVGGIPAFKKALKMLNNFDAELKLVIAGNHDLELDEGWCKAHLEEDEDYLDDHARAMENPIPAGVHIVMTHGPPKGFRDENLGCENTLHAVQRVKPLIHCFSHIHEGYGANKIVWDDEEKAKDDLVNDYPQAIDLHIESGKETLMVNAATLDGEHQPSNAPWIINLDLPSS
;
A
#
# COMPACT_ATOMS: atom_id res chain seq x y z
N MET A 1 12.84 3.62 -28.48
CA MET A 1 12.63 4.25 -27.16
C MET A 1 11.25 3.82 -26.70
N THR A 2 11.13 3.23 -25.51
CA THR A 2 9.84 2.89 -24.91
C THR A 2 9.08 4.18 -24.64
N ARG A 3 7.82 4.27 -25.10
CA ARG A 3 7.00 5.46 -24.89
C ARG A 3 6.56 5.48 -23.42
N MET A 4 6.73 6.60 -22.75
CA MET A 4 6.23 6.79 -21.39
C MET A 4 4.82 7.40 -21.44
N GLN A 5 3.95 6.97 -20.53
CA GLN A 5 2.63 7.53 -20.32
C GLN A 5 2.52 7.95 -18.85
N LYS A 6 2.15 9.20 -18.64
CA LYS A 6 1.84 9.71 -17.30
C LYS A 6 0.55 9.03 -16.82
N THR A 7 0.63 8.36 -15.68
CA THR A 7 -0.49 7.66 -15.05
C THR A 7 -0.74 8.24 -13.65
N SER A 8 -2.01 8.48 -13.34
CA SER A 8 -2.48 9.02 -12.06
C SER A 8 -2.92 7.91 -11.10
N PHE A 9 -2.41 7.97 -9.87
CA PHE A 9 -2.62 6.99 -8.82
C PHE A 9 -3.24 7.65 -7.58
N ILE A 10 -4.10 6.91 -6.89
CA ILE A 10 -4.40 7.14 -5.47
C ILE A 10 -3.99 5.92 -4.65
N LEU A 11 -3.26 6.14 -3.56
CA LEU A 11 -2.74 5.12 -2.68
C LEU A 11 -3.30 5.34 -1.28
N LEU A 12 -3.90 4.30 -0.71
CA LEU A 12 -4.45 4.27 0.63
C LEU A 12 -4.37 2.84 1.18
N SER A 13 -4.57 2.66 2.47
CA SER A 13 -4.58 1.37 3.14
C SER A 13 -5.21 1.53 4.53
N ASP A 14 -5.46 0.41 5.22
CA ASP A 14 -5.75 0.37 6.65
C ASP A 14 -6.91 1.30 6.97
N THR A 15 -8.02 1.09 6.26
CA THR A 15 -9.23 1.87 6.44
C THR A 15 -10.06 1.34 7.60
N HIS A 16 -9.96 0.06 7.94
CA HIS A 16 -10.63 -0.53 9.10
C HIS A 16 -12.11 -0.11 9.23
N ASP A 17 -12.89 -0.36 8.19
CA ASP A 17 -14.31 0.04 8.07
C ASP A 17 -14.60 1.54 7.95
N TYR A 18 -13.58 2.41 8.04
CA TYR A 18 -13.73 3.84 7.79
C TYR A 18 -14.33 4.08 6.41
N GLN A 19 -15.19 5.09 6.32
CA GLN A 19 -15.85 5.50 5.08
C GLN A 19 -15.49 6.96 4.82
N PHE A 20 -14.73 7.21 3.75
CA PHE A 20 -14.46 8.57 3.31
C PHE A 20 -15.77 9.31 3.02
N GLY A 21 -15.83 10.59 3.36
CA GLY A 21 -16.97 11.47 3.07
C GLY A 21 -18.24 11.26 3.90
N ASP A 22 -18.31 10.28 4.79
CA ASP A 22 -19.50 10.05 5.64
C ASP A 22 -19.60 11.03 6.83
N ASN A 23 -18.52 11.77 7.16
CA ASN A 23 -18.50 12.74 8.26
C ASN A 23 -17.95 14.10 7.83
N ALA A 24 -18.76 15.16 7.95
CA ALA A 24 -18.38 16.56 7.66
C ALA A 24 -17.23 17.09 8.54
N SER A 25 -16.89 16.41 9.64
CA SER A 25 -15.78 16.73 10.54
C SER A 25 -14.48 16.00 10.21
N SER A 26 -14.49 15.03 9.29
CA SER A 26 -13.26 14.37 8.86
C SER A 26 -12.47 15.29 7.94
N LYS A 27 -11.16 15.43 8.19
CA LYS A 27 -10.24 16.16 7.30
C LYS A 27 -10.14 15.50 5.92
N LEU A 28 -10.52 14.22 5.83
CA LEU A 28 -10.49 13.37 4.64
C LEU A 28 -11.83 13.42 3.91
N GLN A 29 -12.14 14.57 3.31
CA GLN A 29 -13.30 14.69 2.44
C GLN A 29 -13.08 13.92 1.14
N LEU A 30 -14.15 13.37 0.56
CA LEU A 30 -14.18 12.76 -0.79
C LEU A 30 -14.09 13.84 -1.89
N LEU A 31 -13.06 14.69 -1.81
CA LEU A 31 -12.68 15.65 -2.85
C LEU A 31 -11.49 15.09 -3.65
N VAL A 32 -11.62 13.83 -4.08
CA VAL A 32 -10.57 13.14 -4.82
C VAL A 32 -10.75 13.44 -6.32
N PRO A 33 -9.74 13.95 -7.03
CA PRO A 33 -9.80 14.07 -8.49
C PRO A 33 -9.95 12.69 -9.13
N LYS A 34 -10.51 12.63 -10.33
CA LYS A 34 -10.47 11.40 -11.12
C LYS A 34 -9.01 10.95 -11.29
N VAL A 35 -8.73 9.69 -10.98
CA VAL A 35 -7.44 9.04 -11.17
C VAL A 35 -7.59 7.81 -12.06
N GLU A 36 -6.50 7.26 -12.57
CA GLU A 36 -6.54 6.04 -13.39
C GLU A 36 -6.50 4.77 -12.53
N VAL A 37 -5.69 4.78 -11.47
CA VAL A 37 -5.44 3.58 -10.65
C VAL A 37 -5.59 3.88 -9.15
N LEU A 38 -6.33 3.04 -8.44
CA LEU A 38 -6.37 3.00 -6.97
C LEU A 38 -5.60 1.78 -6.46
N LEU A 39 -4.74 1.98 -5.47
CA LEU A 39 -4.04 0.93 -4.73
C LEU A 39 -4.50 0.91 -3.27
N HIS A 40 -5.01 -0.23 -2.79
CA HIS A 40 -5.36 -0.46 -1.38
C HIS A 40 -4.54 -1.61 -0.79
N CYS A 41 -3.68 -1.33 0.20
CA CYS A 41 -2.69 -2.29 0.71
C CYS A 41 -3.13 -3.09 1.95
N GLY A 42 -4.39 -3.53 1.99
CA GLY A 42 -4.91 -4.35 3.10
C GLY A 42 -5.62 -3.58 4.21
N ASP A 43 -6.16 -4.34 5.15
CA ASP A 43 -6.96 -3.88 6.28
C ASP A 43 -8.13 -2.99 5.87
N LEU A 44 -8.92 -3.53 4.93
CA LEU A 44 -10.17 -2.91 4.48
C LEU A 44 -11.18 -2.85 5.64
N THR A 45 -11.20 -3.89 6.44
CA THR A 45 -12.16 -4.14 7.53
C THR A 45 -11.46 -4.16 8.89
N GLN A 46 -12.20 -3.98 9.99
CA GLN A 46 -11.61 -4.09 11.32
C GLN A 46 -11.43 -5.53 11.79
N VAL A 47 -12.29 -6.45 11.37
CA VAL A 47 -12.26 -7.88 11.76
C VAL A 47 -12.86 -8.80 10.68
N GLY A 48 -12.99 -8.32 9.44
CA GLY A 48 -13.73 -9.03 8.39
C GLY A 48 -15.25 -8.99 8.59
N GLY A 49 -15.96 -9.88 7.90
CA GLY A 49 -17.42 -9.98 7.94
C GLY A 49 -18.07 -9.46 6.66
N ILE A 50 -19.02 -10.20 6.10
CA ILE A 50 -19.82 -9.77 4.94
C ILE A 50 -20.39 -8.33 5.07
N PRO A 51 -20.92 -7.87 6.23
CA PRO A 51 -21.36 -6.49 6.38
C PRO A 51 -20.23 -5.46 6.28
N ALA A 52 -19.04 -5.78 6.81
CA ALA A 52 -17.84 -4.93 6.77
C ALA A 52 -17.31 -4.82 5.33
N PHE A 53 -17.13 -5.95 4.65
CA PHE A 53 -16.74 -5.96 3.23
C PHE A 53 -17.73 -5.22 2.34
N LYS A 54 -19.04 -5.31 2.59
CA LYS A 54 -20.03 -4.50 1.85
C LYS A 54 -19.81 -3.00 2.02
N LYS A 55 -19.42 -2.54 3.22
CA LYS A 55 -19.06 -1.14 3.46
C LYS A 55 -17.76 -0.78 2.76
N ALA A 56 -16.72 -1.61 2.89
CA ALA A 56 -15.44 -1.40 2.21
C ALA A 56 -15.61 -1.29 0.68
N LEU A 57 -16.36 -2.21 0.06
CA LEU A 57 -16.66 -2.16 -1.38
C LEU A 57 -17.47 -0.92 -1.77
N LYS A 58 -18.41 -0.48 -0.93
CA LYS A 58 -19.16 0.77 -1.16
C LYS A 58 -18.23 1.98 -1.10
N MET A 59 -17.32 2.04 -0.13
CA MET A 59 -16.30 3.09 -0.05
C MET A 59 -15.42 3.10 -1.30
N LEU A 60 -14.87 1.94 -1.70
CA LEU A 60 -14.04 1.82 -2.90
C LEU A 60 -14.79 2.28 -4.16
N ASN A 61 -16.09 2.00 -4.25
CA ASN A 61 -16.93 2.45 -5.36
C ASN A 61 -17.06 3.99 -5.45
N ASN A 62 -16.86 4.73 -4.37
CA ASN A 62 -16.92 6.20 -4.39
C ASN A 62 -15.68 6.85 -5.02
N PHE A 63 -14.59 6.11 -5.22
CA PHE A 63 -13.41 6.60 -5.92
C PHE A 63 -13.58 6.47 -7.45
N ASP A 64 -13.50 7.59 -8.17
CA ASP A 64 -13.46 7.63 -9.63
C ASP A 64 -12.07 7.22 -10.15
N ALA A 65 -11.85 5.91 -10.11
CA ALA A 65 -10.67 5.22 -10.61
C ALA A 65 -11.07 4.10 -11.56
N GLU A 66 -10.42 4.02 -12.72
CA GLU A 66 -10.70 2.99 -13.75
C GLU A 66 -10.25 1.61 -13.28
N LEU A 67 -9.03 1.52 -12.73
CA LEU A 67 -8.48 0.31 -12.13
C LEU A 67 -8.41 0.44 -10.61
N LYS A 68 -8.84 -0.58 -9.88
CA LYS A 68 -8.77 -0.66 -8.42
C LYS A 68 -8.07 -1.97 -8.04
N LEU A 69 -6.83 -1.88 -7.55
CA LEU A 69 -6.06 -3.01 -7.05
C LEU A 69 -6.13 -3.00 -5.53
N VAL A 70 -6.58 -4.11 -4.95
CA VAL A 70 -6.86 -4.25 -3.53
C VAL A 70 -6.31 -5.59 -3.07
N ILE A 71 -5.49 -5.58 -2.02
CA ILE A 71 -5.02 -6.79 -1.33
C ILE A 71 -5.66 -6.85 0.07
N ALA A 72 -5.64 -8.03 0.67
CA ALA A 72 -6.06 -8.25 2.06
C ALA A 72 -4.93 -7.84 3.04
N GLY A 73 -5.31 -7.44 4.24
CA GLY A 73 -4.41 -7.34 5.40
C GLY A 73 -4.77 -8.36 6.48
N ASN A 74 -4.13 -8.27 7.65
CA ASN A 74 -4.36 -9.23 8.73
C ASN A 74 -5.72 -9.06 9.44
N HIS A 75 -6.43 -7.95 9.23
CA HIS A 75 -7.78 -7.74 9.76
C HIS A 75 -8.89 -8.25 8.84
N ASP A 76 -8.57 -8.63 7.59
CA ASP A 76 -9.53 -9.11 6.60
C ASP A 76 -9.77 -10.62 6.72
N LEU A 77 -10.09 -11.06 7.94
CA LEU A 77 -10.03 -12.45 8.41
C LEU A 77 -10.77 -13.49 7.54
N GLU A 78 -11.92 -13.13 6.94
CA GLU A 78 -12.68 -14.02 6.06
C GLU A 78 -11.95 -14.35 4.74
N LEU A 79 -10.89 -13.62 4.40
CA LEU A 79 -10.07 -13.87 3.21
C LEU A 79 -8.94 -14.88 3.49
N ASP A 80 -8.69 -15.23 4.76
CA ASP A 80 -7.78 -16.29 5.16
C ASP A 80 -8.59 -17.53 5.57
N GLU A 81 -8.72 -18.47 4.62
CA GLU A 81 -9.41 -19.74 4.83
C GLU A 81 -8.71 -20.59 5.93
N GLY A 82 -7.39 -20.45 6.07
CA GLY A 82 -6.59 -21.13 7.09
C GLY A 82 -6.88 -20.57 8.48
N TRP A 83 -6.85 -19.24 8.64
CA TRP A 83 -7.25 -18.58 9.88
C TRP A 83 -8.69 -18.90 10.27
N CYS A 84 -9.63 -18.81 9.32
CA CYS A 84 -11.04 -19.14 9.57
C CYS A 84 -11.24 -20.59 10.02
N LYS A 85 -10.42 -21.54 9.53
CA LYS A 85 -10.46 -22.95 9.95
C LYS A 85 -9.74 -23.19 11.28
N ALA A 86 -8.56 -22.59 11.48
CA ALA A 86 -7.67 -22.79 12.63
C ALA A 86 -8.00 -21.95 13.88
N HIS A 87 -8.84 -20.92 13.75
CA HIS A 87 -9.34 -20.15 14.90
C HIS A 87 -10.81 -20.46 15.23
N LEU A 88 -11.39 -21.44 14.53
CA LEU A 88 -12.53 -22.22 15.00
C LEU A 88 -12.09 -23.48 15.77
N GLU A 89 -10.88 -23.99 15.52
CA GLU A 89 -10.22 -25.06 16.29
C GLU A 89 -8.69 -24.82 16.27
N GLU A 90 -8.11 -24.51 17.44
CA GLU A 90 -6.71 -24.10 17.72
C GLU A 90 -5.63 -24.87 16.91
N ASP A 91 -4.64 -24.20 16.29
CA ASP A 91 -3.20 -24.20 16.72
C ASP A 91 -2.17 -23.58 15.72
N GLU A 92 -0.95 -23.42 16.24
CA GLU A 92 0.33 -22.86 15.74
C GLU A 92 0.91 -23.49 14.44
N ASP A 93 0.96 -22.73 13.32
CA ASP A 93 1.82 -23.10 12.16
C ASP A 93 2.31 -21.88 11.34
N TYR A 94 2.44 -20.69 11.97
CA TYR A 94 2.79 -19.44 11.27
C TYR A 94 4.29 -19.25 10.94
N LEU A 95 5.18 -20.17 11.35
CA LEU A 95 6.63 -19.96 11.24
C LEU A 95 7.29 -20.60 9.99
N ASP A 96 6.61 -21.51 9.29
CA ASP A 96 7.20 -22.25 8.14
C ASP A 96 7.11 -21.49 6.79
N ASP A 97 6.28 -20.44 6.72
CA ASP A 97 6.00 -19.73 5.46
C ASP A 97 7.11 -18.76 5.00
N HIS A 98 8.01 -18.34 5.91
CA HIS A 98 9.08 -17.41 5.57
C HIS A 98 10.10 -17.98 4.57
N ALA A 99 10.33 -19.30 4.59
CA ALA A 99 11.24 -19.97 3.64
C ALA A 99 10.63 -20.07 2.23
N ARG A 100 9.31 -20.24 2.14
CA ARG A 100 8.58 -20.45 0.87
C ARG A 100 8.49 -19.18 0.02
N ALA A 101 8.51 -18.00 0.66
CA ALA A 101 8.53 -16.72 -0.06
C ALA A 101 9.76 -16.55 -0.97
N MET A 102 10.88 -17.23 -0.67
CA MET A 102 12.09 -17.20 -1.50
C MET A 102 12.03 -18.15 -2.70
N GLU A 103 11.10 -19.10 -2.73
CA GLU A 103 10.93 -20.06 -3.83
C GLU A 103 10.22 -19.43 -5.04
N ASN A 104 9.45 -18.36 -4.83
CA ASN A 104 8.65 -17.69 -5.85
C ASN A 104 9.03 -16.21 -5.96
N PRO A 105 10.20 -15.88 -6.55
CA PRO A 105 10.65 -14.51 -6.63
C PRO A 105 9.74 -13.67 -7.53
N ILE A 106 9.42 -12.45 -7.09
CA ILE A 106 8.81 -11.43 -7.95
C ILE A 106 9.71 -11.26 -9.20
N PRO A 107 9.14 -11.33 -10.42
CA PRO A 107 9.91 -11.23 -11.66
C PRO A 107 10.49 -9.83 -11.86
N ALA A 108 11.58 -9.74 -12.62
CA ALA A 108 12.16 -8.46 -13.03
C ALA A 108 11.21 -7.68 -13.95
N GLY A 109 11.32 -6.35 -13.95
CA GLY A 109 10.51 -5.46 -14.79
C GLY A 109 9.11 -5.16 -14.27
N VAL A 110 8.77 -5.61 -13.06
CA VAL A 110 7.52 -5.23 -12.37
C VAL A 110 7.61 -3.77 -11.93
N HIS A 111 6.62 -2.96 -12.33
CA HIS A 111 6.59 -1.53 -12.00
C HIS A 111 6.00 -1.23 -10.62
N ILE A 112 5.03 -2.04 -10.17
CA ILE A 112 4.29 -1.79 -8.93
C ILE A 112 4.31 -3.08 -8.10
N VAL A 113 4.74 -2.96 -6.85
CA VAL A 113 4.66 -4.02 -5.84
C VAL A 113 3.76 -3.52 -4.72
N MET A 114 2.87 -4.40 -4.24
CA MET A 114 2.00 -4.14 -3.09
C MET A 114 2.23 -5.23 -2.04
N THR A 115 2.40 -4.83 -0.79
CA THR A 115 2.41 -5.73 0.37
C THR A 115 1.59 -5.10 1.49
N HIS A 116 1.02 -5.89 2.40
CA HIS A 116 0.36 -5.29 3.55
C HIS A 116 1.39 -4.72 4.53
N GLY A 117 2.29 -5.56 5.05
CA GLY A 117 3.38 -5.12 5.93
C GLY A 117 4.54 -4.40 5.21
N PRO A 118 5.33 -3.59 5.94
CA PRO A 118 6.43 -2.83 5.37
C PRO A 118 7.70 -3.69 5.17
N PRO A 119 8.59 -3.30 4.24
CA PRO A 119 9.95 -3.82 4.19
C PRO A 119 10.80 -3.23 5.32
N LYS A 120 11.78 -3.99 5.81
CA LYS A 120 12.67 -3.54 6.90
C LYS A 120 13.37 -2.21 6.61
N GLY A 121 13.37 -1.32 7.59
CA GLY A 121 14.08 -0.03 7.57
C GLY A 121 13.38 1.07 6.75
N PHE A 122 12.12 0.86 6.36
CA PHE A 122 11.32 1.82 5.62
C PHE A 122 9.96 1.98 6.29
N ARG A 123 9.81 3.05 7.08
CA ARG A 123 8.53 3.43 7.69
C ARG A 123 7.89 2.27 8.47
N ASP A 124 8.74 1.53 9.18
CA ASP A 124 8.41 0.20 9.71
C ASP A 124 8.54 0.08 11.22
N GLU A 125 8.98 1.13 11.94
CA GLU A 125 9.20 1.10 13.40
C GLU A 125 10.02 -0.13 13.88
N ASN A 126 10.95 -0.60 13.04
CA ASN A 126 11.75 -1.82 13.24
C ASN A 126 10.97 -3.16 13.22
N LEU A 127 9.73 -3.17 12.74
CA LEU A 127 8.88 -4.35 12.57
C LEU A 127 8.81 -4.85 11.12
N GLY A 128 9.56 -4.22 10.20
CA GLY A 128 9.52 -4.55 8.78
C GLY A 128 10.23 -5.86 8.42
N CYS A 129 9.82 -6.45 7.32
CA CYS A 129 10.33 -7.75 6.86
C CYS A 129 11.61 -7.60 6.02
N GLU A 130 12.66 -8.35 6.37
CA GLU A 130 13.92 -8.43 5.59
C GLU A 130 13.72 -9.06 4.21
N ASN A 131 12.89 -10.10 4.12
CA ASN A 131 12.65 -10.79 2.85
C ASN A 131 11.92 -9.87 1.87
N THR A 132 10.94 -9.09 2.34
CA THR A 132 10.28 -8.07 1.53
C THR A 132 11.27 -7.02 1.06
N LEU A 133 12.17 -6.54 1.94
CA LEU A 133 13.24 -5.62 1.57
C LEU A 133 14.12 -6.20 0.45
N HIS A 134 14.60 -7.44 0.60
CA HIS A 134 15.43 -8.09 -0.40
C HIS A 134 14.70 -8.30 -1.74
N ALA A 135 13.41 -8.62 -1.70
CA ALA A 135 12.59 -8.75 -2.90
C ALA A 135 12.47 -7.41 -3.63
N VAL A 136 12.16 -6.33 -2.91
CA VAL A 136 12.02 -4.98 -3.47
C VAL A 136 13.36 -4.45 -4.00
N GLN A 137 14.47 -4.69 -3.29
CA GLN A 137 15.82 -4.36 -3.73
C GLN A 137 16.22 -5.07 -5.02
N ARG A 138 15.79 -6.32 -5.19
CA ARG A 138 16.07 -7.11 -6.40
C ARG A 138 15.22 -6.65 -7.58
N VAL A 139 13.94 -6.38 -7.36
CA VAL A 139 12.98 -6.01 -8.40
C VAL A 139 13.13 -4.54 -8.82
N LYS A 140 13.42 -3.66 -7.85
CA LYS A 140 13.50 -2.19 -7.99
C LYS A 140 12.26 -1.63 -8.72
N PRO A 141 11.05 -1.84 -8.17
CA PRO A 141 9.82 -1.36 -8.78
C PRO A 141 9.78 0.18 -8.79
N LEU A 142 8.96 0.77 -9.63
CA LEU A 142 8.72 2.23 -9.61
C LEU A 142 7.97 2.63 -8.34
N ILE A 143 7.01 1.79 -7.90
CA ILE A 143 6.24 1.99 -6.67
C ILE A 143 6.28 0.72 -5.83
N HIS A 144 6.60 0.84 -4.54
CA HIS A 144 6.23 -0.14 -3.52
C HIS A 144 5.26 0.51 -2.54
N CYS A 145 3.99 0.10 -2.62
CA CYS A 145 2.95 0.54 -1.70
C CYS A 145 2.76 -0.51 -0.60
N PHE A 146 2.69 -0.06 0.66
CA PHE A 146 2.51 -0.90 1.83
C PHE A 146 1.85 -0.13 2.99
N SER A 147 1.64 -0.79 4.13
CA SER A 147 1.00 -0.21 5.32
C SER A 147 1.29 -1.01 6.60
N HIS A 148 0.28 -1.38 7.39
CA HIS A 148 0.30 -2.10 8.67
C HIS A 148 0.88 -1.31 9.86
N ILE A 149 1.94 -0.55 9.63
CA ILE A 149 2.55 0.30 10.67
C ILE A 149 2.04 1.72 10.51
N HIS A 150 0.98 2.08 11.24
CA HIS A 150 0.26 3.35 11.08
C HIS A 150 1.14 4.58 11.37
N GLU A 151 2.03 4.49 12.36
CA GLU A 151 3.00 5.54 12.71
C GLU A 151 3.99 5.81 11.57
N GLY A 152 4.16 4.83 10.69
CA GLY A 152 5.01 4.92 9.51
C GLY A 152 4.38 5.66 8.33
N TYR A 153 3.13 6.12 8.40
CA TYR A 153 2.50 6.83 7.29
C TYR A 153 3.42 7.89 6.67
N GLY A 154 3.58 7.83 5.34
CA GLY A 154 4.56 8.67 4.66
C GLY A 154 5.01 8.10 3.33
N ALA A 155 5.64 8.95 2.51
CA ALA A 155 6.24 8.53 1.25
C ALA A 155 7.67 9.05 1.13
N ASN A 156 8.51 8.23 0.51
CA ASN A 156 9.91 8.52 0.23
C ASN A 156 10.31 8.04 -1.15
N LYS A 157 11.03 8.88 -1.87
CA LYS A 157 11.84 8.40 -2.99
C LYS A 157 13.15 7.87 -2.46
N ILE A 158 13.52 6.66 -2.90
CA ILE A 158 14.78 6.02 -2.54
C ILE A 158 15.61 5.80 -3.79
N VAL A 159 16.92 5.98 -3.65
CA VAL A 159 17.90 5.65 -4.68
C VAL A 159 18.63 4.38 -4.25
N TRP A 160 18.67 3.39 -5.14
CA TRP A 160 19.40 2.14 -4.96
C TRP A 160 20.86 2.34 -5.38
N ASP A 161 21.64 3.07 -4.57
CA ASP A 161 23.10 3.10 -4.69
C ASP A 161 23.74 2.21 -3.60
N ASP A 162 24.96 1.75 -3.83
CA ASP A 162 25.56 0.67 -3.03
C ASP A 162 26.03 1.09 -1.62
N GLU A 163 25.99 2.37 -1.25
CA GLU A 163 26.54 2.83 0.03
C GLU A 163 25.60 3.68 0.93
N GLU A 164 24.64 4.45 0.42
CA GLU A 164 23.63 5.12 1.26
C GLU A 164 22.27 5.29 0.56
N LYS A 165 21.19 4.88 1.23
CA LYS A 165 19.81 5.14 0.81
C LYS A 165 19.51 6.62 1.06
N ALA A 166 19.73 7.49 0.08
CA ALA A 166 19.17 8.85 0.14
C ALA A 166 17.65 8.74 0.23
N LYS A 167 17.06 9.32 1.29
CA LYS A 167 15.62 9.34 1.55
C LYS A 167 15.17 10.80 1.55
N ASP A 168 14.55 11.22 0.46
CA ASP A 168 13.82 12.49 0.46
C ASP A 168 12.40 12.22 0.93
N ASP A 169 12.02 12.75 2.10
CA ASP A 169 10.65 12.74 2.60
C ASP A 169 9.78 13.60 1.68
N LEU A 170 8.73 13.00 1.12
CA LEU A 170 7.75 13.73 0.34
C LEU A 170 6.72 14.38 1.26
N VAL A 171 6.21 15.53 0.85
CA VAL A 171 5.11 16.23 1.54
C VAL A 171 3.80 15.87 0.85
N ASN A 172 2.82 15.36 1.59
CA ASN A 172 1.49 15.11 1.05
C ASN A 172 0.68 16.42 1.02
N ASP A 173 0.30 16.86 -0.19
CA ASP A 173 -0.51 18.06 -0.44
C ASP A 173 -1.97 17.69 -0.82
N TYR A 174 -2.51 16.62 -0.24
CA TYR A 174 -3.86 16.15 -0.55
C TYR A 174 -4.92 17.27 -0.44
N PRO A 175 -5.84 17.40 -1.43
CA PRO A 175 -6.10 16.48 -2.54
C PRO A 175 -5.32 16.78 -3.84
N GLN A 176 -4.24 17.56 -3.80
CA GLN A 176 -3.42 17.83 -4.97
C GLN A 176 -2.53 16.61 -5.29
N ALA A 177 -2.37 16.33 -6.59
CA ALA A 177 -1.47 15.29 -7.06
C ALA A 177 -0.02 15.79 -7.06
N ILE A 178 0.90 14.91 -6.66
CA ILE A 178 2.34 15.17 -6.77
C ILE A 178 2.83 14.55 -8.08
N ASP A 179 3.46 15.38 -8.92
CA ASP A 179 4.12 14.90 -10.13
C ASP A 179 5.52 14.37 -9.80
N LEU A 180 5.73 13.07 -10.00
CA LEU A 180 6.99 12.39 -9.69
C LEU A 180 7.57 11.71 -10.91
N HIS A 181 8.89 11.82 -11.05
CA HIS A 181 9.68 10.99 -11.95
C HIS A 181 10.51 10.01 -11.14
N ILE A 182 10.38 8.72 -11.46
CA ILE A 182 11.13 7.63 -10.82
C ILE A 182 11.93 6.92 -11.91
N GLU A 183 13.25 6.92 -11.79
CA GLU A 183 14.13 6.26 -12.75
C GLU A 183 14.09 4.74 -12.56
N SER A 184 13.51 4.03 -13.53
CA SER A 184 13.38 2.56 -13.51
C SER A 184 14.71 1.85 -13.25
N GLY A 185 14.72 0.94 -12.27
CA GLY A 185 15.90 0.16 -11.90
C GLY A 185 16.93 0.91 -11.05
N LYS A 186 16.73 2.22 -10.78
CA LYS A 186 17.59 3.01 -9.90
C LYS A 186 16.85 3.60 -8.72
N GLU A 187 15.59 3.98 -8.91
CA GLU A 187 14.78 4.62 -7.89
C GLU A 187 13.50 3.81 -7.64
N THR A 188 12.98 3.94 -6.42
CA THR A 188 11.66 3.41 -6.04
C THR A 188 10.95 4.46 -5.20
N LEU A 189 9.65 4.63 -5.45
CA LEU A 189 8.76 5.34 -4.54
C LEU A 189 8.22 4.37 -3.49
N MET A 190 8.64 4.54 -2.24
CA MET A 190 8.15 3.78 -1.10
C MET A 190 6.99 4.55 -0.47
N VAL A 191 5.82 3.94 -0.34
CA VAL A 191 4.63 4.60 0.23
C VAL A 191 4.02 3.73 1.31
N ASN A 192 4.11 4.18 2.56
CA ASN A 192 3.25 3.70 3.62
C ASN A 192 1.93 4.49 3.57
N ALA A 193 0.85 3.81 3.20
CA ALA A 193 -0.43 4.40 2.85
C ALA A 193 -1.50 4.27 3.95
N ALA A 194 -1.11 4.01 5.21
CA ALA A 194 -2.03 3.85 6.33
C ALA A 194 -2.97 5.05 6.49
N THR A 195 -4.29 4.81 6.45
CA THR A 195 -5.31 5.86 6.62
C THR A 195 -5.53 6.17 8.09
N LEU A 196 -5.48 5.14 8.95
CA LEU A 196 -5.45 5.33 10.38
C LEU A 196 -4.06 5.75 10.86
N ASP A 197 -4.02 6.57 11.91
CA ASP A 197 -2.80 6.88 12.67
C ASP A 197 -2.58 5.89 13.84
N GLY A 198 -1.52 6.09 14.62
CA GLY A 198 -1.22 5.28 15.80
C GLY A 198 -2.31 5.34 16.89
N GLU A 199 -3.15 6.37 16.90
CA GLU A 199 -4.32 6.49 17.78
C GLU A 199 -5.59 5.88 17.15
N HIS A 200 -5.44 5.19 16.02
CA HIS A 200 -6.52 4.59 15.23
C HIS A 200 -7.57 5.61 14.79
N GLN A 201 -7.15 6.86 14.56
CA GLN A 201 -8.00 7.89 13.98
C GLN A 201 -7.74 8.01 12.47
N PRO A 202 -8.78 8.18 11.64
CA PRO A 202 -8.64 8.35 10.19
C PRO A 202 -8.15 9.78 9.86
N SER A 203 -6.88 10.04 10.15
CA SER A 203 -6.27 11.36 10.08
C SER A 203 -5.26 11.50 8.92
N ASN A 204 -4.76 10.39 8.41
CA ASN A 204 -3.78 10.34 7.34
C ASN A 204 -4.47 10.41 5.98
N ALA A 205 -4.00 11.33 5.13
CA ALA A 205 -4.61 11.53 3.83
C ALA A 205 -4.12 10.51 2.79
N PRO A 206 -4.96 10.10 1.83
CA PRO A 206 -4.48 9.32 0.68
C PRO A 206 -3.36 10.06 -0.05
N TRP A 207 -2.45 9.30 -0.67
CA TRP A 207 -1.44 9.86 -1.56
C TRP A 207 -1.99 9.90 -2.99
N ILE A 208 -1.92 11.07 -3.63
CA ILE A 208 -2.26 11.21 -5.05
C ILE A 208 -0.97 11.52 -5.81
N ILE A 209 -0.61 10.63 -6.73
CA ILE A 209 0.69 10.66 -7.42
C ILE A 209 0.47 10.53 -8.92
N ASN A 210 1.15 11.35 -9.71
CA ASN A 210 1.29 11.11 -11.13
C ASN A 210 2.70 10.60 -11.41
N LEU A 211 2.80 9.49 -12.14
CA LEU A 211 4.07 8.83 -12.43
C LEU A 211 4.09 8.35 -13.88
N ASP A 212 5.26 8.47 -14.52
CA ASP A 212 5.46 7.97 -15.88
C ASP A 212 5.64 6.45 -15.88
N LEU A 213 4.69 5.72 -16.44
CA LEU A 213 4.81 4.28 -16.69
C LEU A 213 5.21 4.00 -18.15
N PRO A 214 6.00 2.94 -18.41
CA PRO A 214 6.24 2.47 -19.77
C PRO A 214 4.92 1.99 -20.39
N SER A 215 4.58 2.54 -21.56
CA SER A 215 3.49 2.02 -22.40
C SER A 215 3.96 0.83 -23.23
N SER A 216 3.15 -0.24 -23.24
CA SER A 216 3.32 -1.46 -24.04
C SER A 216 2.98 -1.24 -25.51
#